data_AF-A0A418JGP2-F1
#
_entry.id   AF-A0A418JGP2-F1
#
_cell.length_a   1.000
_cell.length_b   1.000
_cell.length_c   1.000
_cell.angle_alpha   90.00
_cell.angle_beta   90.00
_cell.angle_gamma   90.00
#
_symmetry.space_group_name_H-M   'P 1'
#
loop_
_entity.id
_entity.type
_entity.pdbx_description
1 polymer ?
#
loop_
_entity_poly.entity_id
_entity_poly.type
_entity_poly.pdbx_seq_one_letter_code
_entity_poly.pdbx_strand_id
1 'polypeptide(L)'
;MKKRNFSGPKIEIPKNKNKDIQYDRNWLSIHIYINREFQDEFIVQYLNPLMEKNKYNKLLDSYFIIRYIDDKDFLKLRIYRYNEDYKELFDNLNKWLTNVKMYTEVSSFEFVEFIPEYYSYGGENAIYAIEEFFDYDTGVAVNIIRDQFEFEKEYITAISIIYLFEKANITNYEGEDIVDNYVSTSYRTKEIRIIRIYAKYLNFLL
;
A
#
# COMPACT_ATOMS: atom_id res chain seq x y z
N MET A 1 -10.94 -20.48 -27.17
CA MET A 1 -9.49 -20.44 -26.83
C MET A 1 -9.24 -21.44 -25.71
N LYS A 2 -8.33 -22.43 -25.92
CA LYS A 2 -7.91 -23.34 -24.85
C LYS A 2 -7.21 -22.50 -23.76
N LYS A 3 -7.66 -22.63 -22.50
CA LYS A 3 -6.93 -22.11 -21.33
C LYS A 3 -5.49 -22.64 -21.42
N ARG A 4 -4.51 -21.76 -21.64
CA ARG A 4 -3.13 -22.13 -21.35
C ARG A 4 -3.05 -22.15 -19.84
N ASN A 5 -2.96 -23.34 -19.25
CA ASN A 5 -2.66 -23.47 -17.83
C ASN A 5 -1.21 -23.02 -17.66
N PHE A 6 -1.01 -21.73 -17.43
CA PHE A 6 0.26 -21.27 -16.89
C PHE A 6 0.33 -21.79 -15.46
N SER A 7 1.08 -22.88 -15.27
CA SER A 7 1.69 -23.12 -13.98
C SER A 7 2.87 -22.15 -13.91
N GLY A 8 2.62 -20.94 -13.41
CA GLY A 8 3.72 -20.14 -12.87
C GLY A 8 4.52 -21.00 -11.89
N PRO A 9 5.77 -20.64 -11.57
CA PRO A 9 6.53 -21.39 -10.57
C PRO A 9 5.62 -21.59 -9.36
N LYS A 10 5.28 -22.85 -9.07
CA LYS A 10 4.56 -23.21 -7.85
C LYS A 10 5.56 -22.99 -6.74
N ILE A 11 5.59 -21.77 -6.22
CA ILE A 11 6.36 -21.47 -5.03
C ILE A 11 5.54 -22.10 -3.90
N GLU A 12 5.96 -23.27 -3.45
CA GLU A 12 5.48 -23.81 -2.19
C GLU A 12 5.87 -22.84 -1.09
N ILE A 13 4.90 -22.11 -0.56
CA ILE A 13 5.12 -21.19 0.56
C ILE A 13 5.43 -22.05 1.79
N PRO A 14 6.66 -22.01 2.34
CA PRO A 14 7.02 -22.84 3.47
C PRO A 14 6.19 -22.48 4.70
N LYS A 15 5.79 -23.48 5.51
CA LYS A 15 4.98 -23.27 6.71
C LYS A 15 5.68 -22.48 7.83
N ASN A 16 7.01 -22.37 7.79
CA ASN A 16 7.82 -21.59 8.73
C ASN A 16 8.38 -20.34 8.04
N LYS A 17 7.53 -19.33 7.86
CA LYS A 17 7.71 -18.25 6.87
C LYS A 17 9.00 -17.39 7.02
N ASN A 18 9.62 -17.27 8.18
CA ASN A 18 10.68 -16.26 8.37
C ASN A 18 11.91 -16.73 9.20
N LYS A 19 12.09 -18.04 9.45
CA LYS A 19 13.09 -18.51 10.42
C LYS A 19 14.56 -18.42 9.96
N ASP A 20 14.79 -18.43 8.65
CA ASP A 20 16.14 -18.53 8.06
C ASP A 20 16.51 -17.31 7.20
N ILE A 21 15.74 -16.21 7.30
CA ILE A 21 15.95 -15.00 6.49
C ILE A 21 16.68 -13.97 7.34
N GLN A 22 17.82 -13.47 6.85
CA GLN A 22 18.54 -12.37 7.47
C GLN A 22 17.87 -11.06 7.04
N TYR A 23 17.12 -10.46 7.95
CA TYR A 23 16.50 -9.16 7.74
C TYR A 23 16.84 -8.24 8.88
N ASP A 24 17.33 -7.07 8.51
CA ASP A 24 17.99 -6.12 9.38
C ASP A 24 17.20 -4.82 9.56
N ARG A 25 16.01 -4.69 8.96
CA ARG A 25 15.14 -3.54 9.19
C ARG A 25 14.16 -3.83 10.32
N ASN A 26 14.23 -3.06 11.38
CA ASN A 26 13.21 -3.09 12.42
C ASN A 26 12.16 -2.00 12.16
N TRP A 27 10.90 -2.38 11.98
CA TRP A 27 9.80 -1.44 11.75
C TRP A 27 8.92 -1.31 12.99
N LEU A 28 8.66 -0.06 13.41
CA LEU A 28 7.61 0.23 14.36
C LEU A 28 6.25 0.09 13.66
N SER A 29 5.41 -0.78 14.21
CA SER A 29 4.18 -1.21 13.57
C SER A 29 2.97 -0.91 14.46
N ILE A 30 1.99 -0.20 13.90
CA ILE A 30 0.79 0.24 14.60
C ILE A 30 -0.45 -0.18 13.80
N HIS A 31 -1.45 -0.72 14.49
CA HIS A 31 -2.81 -0.83 13.94
C HIS A 31 -3.67 0.28 14.52
N ILE A 32 -4.30 1.07 13.66
CA ILE A 32 -5.18 2.17 14.04
C ILE A 32 -6.59 1.78 13.59
N TYR A 33 -7.46 1.45 14.54
CA TYR A 33 -8.82 1.00 14.27
C TYR A 33 -9.73 2.20 14.02
N ILE A 34 -10.31 2.24 12.82
CA ILE A 34 -11.18 3.31 12.33
C ILE A 34 -12.02 2.77 11.17
N ASN A 35 -13.32 3.05 11.19
CA ASN A 35 -14.24 2.60 10.15
C ASN A 35 -13.84 3.14 8.77
N ARG A 36 -14.05 2.33 7.74
CA ARG A 36 -13.62 2.62 6.37
C ARG A 36 -14.06 3.98 5.84
N GLU A 37 -15.28 4.41 6.18
CA GLU A 37 -15.86 5.68 5.71
C GLU A 37 -15.10 6.93 6.18
N PHE A 38 -14.35 6.84 7.29
CA PHE A 38 -13.58 7.95 7.86
C PHE A 38 -12.08 7.87 7.56
N GLN A 39 -11.61 6.80 6.91
CA GLN A 39 -10.18 6.58 6.69
C GLN A 39 -9.54 7.62 5.78
N ASP A 40 -10.21 8.01 4.68
CA ASP A 40 -9.71 9.02 3.75
C ASP A 40 -9.41 10.34 4.46
N GLU A 41 -10.40 10.81 5.21
CA GLU A 41 -10.30 12.04 5.98
C GLU A 41 -9.20 11.95 7.04
N PHE A 42 -9.18 10.85 7.81
CA PHE A 42 -8.19 10.64 8.86
C PHE A 42 -6.76 10.62 8.30
N ILE A 43 -6.55 9.93 7.19
CA ILE A 43 -5.24 9.84 6.52
C ILE A 43 -4.78 11.23 6.10
N VAL A 44 -5.62 11.98 5.38
CA VAL A 44 -5.23 13.26 4.77
C VAL A 44 -5.09 14.37 5.82
N GLN A 45 -6.01 14.47 6.77
CA GLN A 45 -6.06 15.61 7.69
C GLN A 45 -5.19 15.42 8.95
N TYR A 46 -4.96 14.17 9.38
CA TYR A 46 -4.33 13.89 10.67
C TYR A 46 -3.06 13.06 10.54
N LEU A 47 -3.15 11.86 9.95
CA LEU A 47 -2.03 10.91 9.97
C LEU A 47 -0.88 11.33 9.06
N ASN A 48 -1.14 11.61 7.78
CA ASN A 48 -0.10 11.99 6.83
C ASN A 48 0.64 13.29 7.24
N PRO A 49 -0.05 14.37 7.66
CA PRO A 49 0.63 15.57 8.16
C PRO A 49 1.56 15.31 9.34
N LEU A 50 1.19 14.42 10.26
CA LEU A 50 2.06 14.03 11.37
C LEU A 50 3.30 13.28 10.85
N MET A 51 3.11 12.32 9.95
CA MET A 51 4.21 11.51 9.42
C MET A 51 5.21 12.37 8.64
N GLU A 52 4.72 13.24 7.75
CA GLU A 52 5.55 14.19 7.00
C GLU A 52 6.29 15.16 7.93
N LYS A 53 5.63 15.66 8.98
CA LYS A 53 6.29 16.50 9.99
C LYS A 53 7.41 15.73 10.71
N ASN A 54 7.17 14.46 11.07
CA ASN A 54 8.18 13.63 11.73
C ASN A 54 9.35 13.29 10.79
N LYS A 55 9.07 13.03 9.51
CA LYS A 55 10.08 12.80 8.46
C LYS A 55 10.94 14.06 8.27
N TYR A 56 10.32 15.23 8.16
CA TYR A 56 11.02 16.53 8.07
C TYR A 56 11.92 16.81 9.27
N ASN A 57 11.46 16.48 10.47
CA ASN A 57 12.22 16.62 11.72
C ASN A 57 13.23 15.48 11.96
N LYS A 58 13.40 14.56 10.99
CA LYS A 58 14.31 13.40 11.08
C LYS A 58 14.01 12.47 12.27
N LEU A 59 12.74 12.37 12.65
CA LEU A 59 12.28 11.43 13.68
C LEU A 59 11.96 10.04 13.11
N LEU A 60 11.83 9.93 11.79
CA LEU A 60 11.70 8.69 11.03
C LEU A 60 12.35 8.89 9.66
N ASP A 61 12.71 7.78 9.00
CA ASP A 61 13.30 7.78 7.66
C ASP A 61 12.29 7.42 6.58
N SER A 62 11.37 6.51 6.88
CA SER A 62 10.35 6.04 5.95
C SER A 62 9.09 5.60 6.69
N TYR A 63 7.94 5.65 6.03
CA TYR A 63 6.70 5.08 6.55
C TYR A 63 5.79 4.68 5.39
N PHE A 64 4.87 3.75 5.65
CA PHE A 64 3.80 3.44 4.71
C PHE A 64 2.50 3.07 5.42
N ILE A 65 1.39 3.21 4.69
CA ILE A 65 0.03 3.01 5.21
C ILE A 65 -0.69 1.97 4.35
N ILE A 66 -1.26 0.94 4.98
CA ILE A 66 -2.08 -0.07 4.32
C ILE A 66 -3.45 -0.11 4.99
N ARG A 67 -4.53 -0.09 4.20
CA ARG A 67 -5.89 -0.37 4.71
C ARG A 67 -6.07 -1.88 4.85
N TYR A 68 -6.61 -2.32 5.98
CA TYR A 68 -6.79 -3.73 6.25
C TYR A 68 -8.16 -4.00 6.89
N ILE A 69 -8.67 -5.19 6.64
CA ILE A 69 -9.91 -5.70 7.24
C ILE A 69 -9.60 -7.09 7.77
N ASP A 70 -9.85 -7.28 9.06
CA ASP A 70 -9.92 -8.60 9.68
C ASP A 70 -11.31 -8.73 10.31
N ASP A 71 -11.41 -8.72 11.65
CA ASP A 71 -12.70 -8.56 12.34
C ASP A 71 -13.26 -7.12 12.26
N LYS A 72 -12.37 -6.14 12.09
CA LYS A 72 -12.70 -4.69 12.02
C LYS A 72 -11.83 -4.02 10.95
N ASP A 73 -12.29 -2.86 10.46
CA ASP A 73 -11.49 -1.97 9.63
C ASP A 73 -10.36 -1.32 10.45
N PHE A 74 -9.14 -1.31 9.91
CA PHE A 74 -8.03 -0.58 10.49
C PHE A 74 -6.99 -0.16 9.44
N LEU A 75 -6.15 0.80 9.83
CA LEU A 75 -4.96 1.20 9.11
C LEU A 75 -3.74 0.54 9.73
N LYS A 76 -2.95 -0.16 8.92
CA LYS A 76 -1.59 -0.59 9.25
C LYS A 76 -0.66 0.56 8.94
N LEU A 77 -0.12 1.18 9.98
CA LEU A 77 0.99 2.12 9.87
C LEU A 77 2.29 1.37 10.15
N ARG A 78 3.27 1.54 9.28
CA ARG A 78 4.62 1.00 9.45
C ARG A 78 5.59 2.17 9.35
N ILE A 79 6.48 2.29 10.32
CA ILE A 79 7.46 3.37 10.40
C ILE A 79 8.84 2.76 10.56
N TYR A 80 9.77 3.20 9.72
CA TYR A 80 11.15 2.79 9.74
C TYR A 80 12.06 3.94 10.14
N ARG A 81 13.09 3.58 10.91
CA ARG A 81 14.16 4.45 11.33
C ARG A 81 15.48 3.68 11.30
N TYR A 82 16.46 4.19 10.56
CA TYR A 82 17.74 3.53 10.30
C TYR A 82 18.58 3.32 11.57
N ASN A 83 18.53 4.27 12.50
CA ASN A 83 19.29 4.16 13.75
C ASN A 83 18.59 3.32 14.84
N GLU A 84 17.39 2.79 14.55
CA GLU A 84 16.55 1.98 15.45
C GLU A 84 16.19 2.61 16.81
N ASP A 85 16.46 3.90 17.02
CA ASP A 85 16.06 4.60 18.24
C ASP A 85 14.64 5.16 18.10
N TYR A 86 13.69 4.34 18.54
CA TYR A 86 12.26 4.66 18.49
C TYR A 86 11.75 5.38 19.74
N LYS A 87 12.56 5.61 20.78
CA LYS A 87 12.03 6.02 22.09
C LYS A 87 11.22 7.33 22.02
N GLU A 88 11.82 8.37 21.46
CA GLU A 88 11.14 9.67 21.32
C GLU A 88 9.93 9.58 20.39
N LEU A 89 10.08 8.89 19.25
CA LEU A 89 9.00 8.73 18.28
C LEU A 89 7.82 7.96 18.88
N PHE A 90 8.08 6.89 19.63
CA PHE A 90 7.08 6.09 20.32
C PHE A 90 6.31 6.93 21.34
N ASP A 91 7.00 7.67 22.20
CA ASP A 91 6.36 8.53 23.20
C ASP A 91 5.48 9.60 22.54
N ASN A 92 5.95 10.20 21.45
CA ASN A 92 5.21 11.20 20.69
C ASN A 92 3.98 10.61 20.00
N LEU A 93 4.12 9.45 19.35
CA LEU A 93 3.03 8.74 18.69
C LEU A 93 1.97 8.30 19.68
N ASN A 94 2.37 7.71 20.81
CA ASN A 94 1.43 7.25 21.82
C ASN A 94 0.58 8.40 22.38
N LYS A 95 1.22 9.55 22.69
CA LYS A 95 0.51 10.77 23.12
C LYS A 95 -0.42 11.29 22.03
N TRP A 96 0.06 11.37 20.79
CA TRP A 96 -0.73 11.86 19.67
C TRP A 96 -1.93 10.95 19.38
N LEU A 97 -1.75 9.63 19.32
CA LEU A 97 -2.80 8.62 19.11
C LEU A 97 -3.87 8.69 20.21
N THR A 98 -3.44 8.85 21.46
CA THR A 98 -4.35 9.06 22.60
C THR A 98 -5.18 10.33 22.42
N ASN A 99 -4.58 11.38 21.87
CA ASN A 99 -5.25 12.66 21.65
C ASN A 99 -6.22 12.59 20.47
N VAL A 100 -5.81 12.12 19.28
CA VAL A 100 -6.69 12.03 18.09
C VAL A 100 -7.93 11.18 18.34
N LYS A 101 -7.82 10.14 19.17
CA LYS A 101 -8.98 9.34 19.58
C LYS A 101 -10.08 10.15 20.29
N MET A 102 -9.76 11.30 20.88
CA MET A 102 -10.75 12.16 21.55
C MET A 102 -11.54 13.06 20.60
N TYR A 103 -11.06 13.28 19.37
CA TYR A 103 -11.64 14.25 18.43
C TYR A 103 -11.76 13.74 16.99
N THR A 104 -11.53 12.45 16.77
CA THR A 104 -11.68 11.76 15.48
C THR A 104 -12.42 10.45 15.68
N GLU A 105 -12.73 9.76 14.59
CA GLU A 105 -13.43 8.47 14.60
C GLU A 105 -12.51 7.26 14.88
N VAL A 106 -11.29 7.49 15.35
CA VAL A 106 -10.40 6.40 15.79
C VAL A 106 -10.94 5.76 17.06
N SER A 107 -11.29 4.47 17.00
CA SER A 107 -11.83 3.75 18.16
C SER A 107 -10.74 3.29 19.13
N SER A 108 -9.62 2.82 18.59
CA SER A 108 -8.50 2.25 19.34
C SER A 108 -7.25 2.18 18.47
N PHE A 109 -6.11 1.92 19.10
CA PHE A 109 -4.88 1.61 18.40
C PHE A 109 -4.06 0.61 19.22
N GLU A 110 -3.18 -0.12 18.56
CA GLU A 110 -2.24 -1.05 19.20
C GLU A 110 -0.88 -1.00 18.50
N PHE A 111 0.19 -1.12 19.29
CA PHE A 111 1.52 -1.38 18.78
C PHE A 111 1.69 -2.88 18.68
N VAL A 112 2.13 -3.36 17.52
CA VAL A 112 2.25 -4.80 17.23
C VAL A 112 3.62 -5.11 16.65
N GLU A 113 4.03 -6.36 16.77
CA GLU A 113 5.22 -6.86 16.09
C GLU A 113 5.06 -6.76 14.57
N PHE A 114 6.09 -6.26 13.89
CA PHE A 114 6.12 -6.29 12.43
C PHE A 114 6.61 -7.66 11.95
N ILE A 115 5.77 -8.33 11.16
CA ILE A 115 6.12 -9.58 10.50
C ILE A 115 6.21 -9.29 9.00
N PRO A 116 7.41 -9.22 8.41
CA PRO A 116 7.55 -8.94 6.98
C PRO A 116 7.03 -10.10 6.14
N GLU A 117 6.41 -9.79 5.00
CA GLU A 117 5.80 -10.77 4.11
C GLU A 117 6.73 -11.18 2.95
N TYR A 118 7.96 -11.63 3.25
CA TYR A 118 9.02 -11.86 2.25
C TYR A 118 8.56 -12.67 1.04
N TYR A 119 7.93 -13.82 1.26
CA TYR A 119 7.55 -14.71 0.17
C TYR A 119 6.42 -14.16 -0.70
N SER A 120 5.59 -13.25 -0.15
CA SER A 120 4.55 -12.56 -0.93
C SER A 120 5.17 -11.62 -1.97
N TYR A 121 6.38 -11.12 -1.72
CA TYR A 121 7.04 -10.11 -2.55
C TYR A 121 8.26 -10.63 -3.31
N GLY A 122 8.45 -11.94 -3.42
CA GLY A 122 9.54 -12.53 -4.20
C GLY A 122 10.85 -12.75 -3.43
N GLY A 123 10.82 -12.67 -2.10
CA GLY A 123 11.93 -13.02 -1.22
C GLY A 123 12.87 -11.86 -0.86
N GLU A 124 14.03 -12.20 -0.29
CA GLU A 124 15.03 -11.28 0.27
C GLU A 124 15.50 -10.20 -0.72
N ASN A 125 15.66 -10.56 -1.99
CA ASN A 125 16.16 -9.63 -3.02
C ASN A 125 15.17 -8.50 -3.35
N ALA A 126 13.89 -8.66 -3.03
CA ALA A 126 12.83 -7.73 -3.44
C ALA A 126 12.22 -6.95 -2.27
N ILE A 127 12.38 -7.42 -1.02
CA ILE A 127 11.70 -6.84 0.13
C ILE A 127 12.11 -5.38 0.40
N TYR A 128 13.38 -5.03 0.19
CA TYR A 128 13.86 -3.67 0.40
C TYR A 128 13.28 -2.70 -0.64
N ALA A 129 13.25 -3.13 -1.90
CA ALA A 129 12.70 -2.34 -3.01
C ALA A 129 11.18 -2.17 -2.88
N ILE A 130 10.45 -3.19 -2.42
CA ILE A 130 8.99 -3.09 -2.24
C ILE A 130 8.63 -2.18 -1.06
N GLU A 131 9.42 -2.16 0.01
CA GLU A 131 9.20 -1.25 1.13
C GLU A 131 9.43 0.22 0.74
N GLU A 132 10.47 0.50 -0.04
CA GLU A 132 10.70 1.83 -0.61
C GLU A 132 9.57 2.23 -1.56
N PHE A 133 9.08 1.28 -2.35
CA PHE A 133 7.89 1.48 -3.17
C PHE A 133 6.65 1.79 -2.32
N PHE A 134 6.44 1.13 -1.18
CA PHE A 134 5.29 1.41 -0.31
C PHE A 134 5.30 2.81 0.31
N ASP A 135 6.47 3.34 0.67
CA ASP A 135 6.61 4.74 1.12
C ASP A 135 6.20 5.70 -0.01
N TYR A 136 6.74 5.49 -1.21
CA TYR A 136 6.40 6.29 -2.38
C TYR A 136 4.90 6.20 -2.72
N ASP A 137 4.35 4.99 -2.79
CA ASP A 137 2.95 4.73 -3.14
C ASP A 137 1.98 5.29 -2.09
N THR A 138 2.36 5.30 -0.81
CA THR A 138 1.61 5.99 0.25
C THR A 138 1.46 7.48 -0.09
N GLY A 139 2.54 8.15 -0.49
CA GLY A 139 2.49 9.56 -0.90
C GLY A 139 1.58 9.79 -2.11
N VAL A 140 1.66 8.92 -3.13
CA VAL A 140 0.79 8.98 -4.31
C VAL A 140 -0.68 8.81 -3.92
N ALA A 141 -0.99 7.78 -3.13
CA ALA A 141 -2.34 7.48 -2.68
C ALA A 141 -2.94 8.64 -1.86
N VAL A 142 -2.16 9.23 -0.94
CA VAL A 142 -2.59 10.40 -0.16
C VAL A 142 -2.95 11.57 -1.08
N ASN A 143 -2.11 11.85 -2.09
CA ASN A 143 -2.39 12.92 -3.05
C ASN A 143 -3.66 12.63 -3.86
N ILE A 144 -3.88 11.38 -4.30
CA ILE A 144 -5.09 10.97 -5.02
C ILE A 144 -6.34 11.13 -4.13
N ILE A 145 -6.23 10.81 -2.83
CA ILE A 145 -7.36 10.96 -1.89
C ILE A 145 -7.68 12.44 -1.68
N ARG A 146 -6.65 13.26 -1.45
CA ARG A 146 -6.75 14.69 -1.12
C ARG A 146 -7.24 15.54 -2.29
N ASP A 147 -6.68 15.33 -3.47
CA ASP A 147 -6.82 16.26 -4.58
C ASP A 147 -8.13 16.01 -5.35
N GLN A 148 -8.66 17.07 -5.94
CA GLN A 148 -9.80 16.99 -6.85
C GLN A 148 -9.27 16.83 -8.27
N PHE A 149 -9.76 15.82 -8.98
CA PHE A 149 -9.38 15.55 -10.36
C PHE A 149 -10.56 15.87 -11.29
N GLU A 150 -10.24 16.22 -12.53
CA GLU A 150 -11.24 16.36 -13.60
C GLU A 150 -11.93 15.02 -13.91
N PHE A 151 -11.19 13.92 -13.76
CA PHE A 151 -11.66 12.56 -13.95
C PHE A 151 -12.00 11.90 -12.61
N GLU A 152 -12.91 10.92 -12.62
CA GLU A 152 -13.22 10.11 -11.43
C GLU A 152 -11.97 9.38 -10.93
N LYS A 153 -11.88 9.14 -9.62
CA LYS A 153 -10.67 8.59 -8.97
C LYS A 153 -10.29 7.22 -9.52
N GLU A 154 -11.27 6.44 -9.97
CA GLU A 154 -11.10 5.15 -10.63
C GLU A 154 -10.21 5.25 -11.89
N TYR A 155 -10.36 6.32 -12.68
CA TYR A 155 -9.51 6.56 -13.84
C TYR A 155 -8.08 6.93 -13.42
N ILE A 156 -7.94 7.75 -12.37
CA ILE A 156 -6.63 8.13 -11.83
C ILE A 156 -5.89 6.90 -11.31
N THR A 157 -6.58 6.00 -10.61
CA THR A 157 -6.03 4.71 -10.18
C THR A 157 -5.67 3.81 -11.35
N ALA A 158 -6.48 3.77 -12.41
CA ALA A 158 -6.12 3.00 -13.61
C ALA A 158 -4.84 3.55 -14.26
N ILE A 159 -4.68 4.86 -14.34
CA ILE A 159 -3.49 5.53 -14.85
C ILE A 159 -2.27 5.21 -13.98
N SER A 160 -2.39 5.22 -12.65
CA SER A 160 -1.28 4.89 -11.76
C SER A 160 -0.79 3.45 -11.93
N ILE A 161 -1.70 2.50 -12.15
CA ILE A 161 -1.36 1.09 -12.44
C ILE A 161 -0.64 0.97 -13.78
N ILE A 162 -1.13 1.64 -14.83
CA ILE A 162 -0.48 1.63 -16.16
C ILE A 162 0.93 2.21 -16.07
N TYR A 163 1.09 3.33 -15.35
CA TYR A 163 2.39 3.94 -15.10
C TYR A 163 3.34 2.98 -14.37
N LEU A 164 2.83 2.22 -13.39
CA LEU A 164 3.62 1.20 -12.68
C LEU A 164 4.10 0.09 -13.64
N PHE A 165 3.23 -0.38 -14.54
CA PHE A 165 3.61 -1.36 -15.56
C PHE A 165 4.72 -0.83 -16.47
N GLU A 166 4.61 0.42 -16.91
CA GLU A 166 5.65 1.08 -17.71
C GLU A 166 6.99 1.12 -16.95
N LYS A 167 6.99 1.55 -15.68
CA LYS A 167 8.20 1.60 -14.85
C LYS A 167 8.80 0.23 -14.56
N ALA A 168 7.96 -0.79 -14.48
CA ALA A 168 8.41 -2.18 -14.33
C ALA A 168 8.86 -2.82 -15.65
N ASN A 169 8.82 -2.10 -16.78
CA ASN A 169 9.04 -2.63 -18.13
C ASN A 169 8.12 -3.81 -18.48
N ILE A 170 6.91 -3.83 -17.90
CA ILE A 170 5.88 -4.81 -18.22
C ILE A 170 5.27 -4.41 -19.56
N THR A 171 5.37 -5.29 -20.54
CA THR A 171 4.80 -5.05 -21.87
C THR A 171 3.27 -5.09 -21.83
N ASN A 172 2.60 -4.47 -22.80
CA ASN A 172 1.14 -4.56 -22.93
C ASN A 172 0.63 -6.01 -22.99
N TYR A 173 1.39 -6.91 -23.64
CA TYR A 173 1.04 -8.33 -23.70
C TYR A 173 1.11 -9.00 -22.32
N GLU A 174 2.16 -8.74 -21.54
CA GLU A 174 2.30 -9.26 -20.18
C GLU A 174 1.25 -8.66 -19.24
N GLY A 175 0.95 -7.36 -19.38
CA GLY A 175 -0.10 -6.70 -18.63
C GLY A 175 -1.49 -7.29 -18.93
N GLU A 176 -1.80 -7.56 -20.19
CA GLU A 176 -3.03 -8.26 -20.59
C GLU A 176 -3.09 -9.67 -20.01
N ASP A 177 -1.98 -10.42 -20.04
CA ASP A 177 -1.90 -11.76 -19.47
C ASP A 177 -2.09 -11.76 -17.95
N ILE A 178 -1.50 -10.79 -17.23
CA ILE A 178 -1.72 -10.61 -15.78
C ILE A 178 -3.20 -10.35 -15.50
N VAL A 179 -3.83 -9.41 -16.22
CA VAL A 179 -5.24 -9.09 -16.01
C VAL A 179 -6.13 -10.30 -16.31
N ASP A 180 -5.88 -11.00 -17.41
CA ASP A 180 -6.72 -12.12 -17.83
C ASP A 180 -6.60 -13.37 -16.94
N ASN A 181 -5.45 -13.56 -16.29
CA ASN A 181 -5.20 -14.72 -15.42
C ASN A 181 -5.54 -14.47 -13.95
N TYR A 182 -5.46 -13.22 -13.47
CA TYR A 182 -5.57 -12.92 -12.03
C TYR A 182 -6.79 -12.06 -11.66
N VAL A 183 -7.49 -11.44 -12.63
CA VAL A 183 -8.76 -10.75 -12.36
C VAL A 183 -9.92 -11.71 -12.60
N SER A 184 -10.75 -11.94 -11.56
CA SER A 184 -11.96 -12.75 -11.70
C SER A 184 -12.82 -12.24 -12.86
N THR A 185 -13.31 -13.16 -13.70
CA THR A 185 -14.20 -12.84 -14.83
C THR A 185 -15.47 -12.12 -14.42
N SER A 186 -15.87 -12.17 -13.14
CA SER A 186 -17.01 -11.45 -12.58
C SER A 186 -16.84 -9.92 -12.55
N TYR A 187 -15.60 -9.41 -12.57
CA TYR A 187 -15.32 -7.97 -12.61
C TYR A 187 -15.40 -7.39 -14.02
N ARG A 188 -15.63 -8.20 -15.06
CA ARG A 188 -15.81 -7.74 -16.45
C ARG A 188 -17.21 -7.12 -16.66
N THR A 189 -17.58 -6.13 -15.84
CA THR A 189 -18.83 -5.38 -15.96
C THR A 189 -18.81 -4.47 -17.21
N LYS A 190 -19.96 -3.92 -17.59
CA LYS A 190 -20.06 -2.95 -18.70
C LYS A 190 -19.20 -1.69 -18.46
N GLU A 191 -18.99 -1.30 -17.20
CA GLU A 191 -18.19 -0.13 -16.82
C GLU A 191 -16.69 -0.33 -17.10
N ILE A 192 -16.12 -1.51 -16.82
CA ILE A 192 -14.71 -1.80 -17.14
C ILE A 192 -14.46 -1.83 -18.66
N ARG A 193 -15.47 -2.20 -19.47
CA ARG A 193 -15.36 -2.11 -20.94
C ARG A 193 -15.19 -0.68 -21.42
N ILE A 194 -15.82 0.28 -20.76
CA ILE A 194 -15.71 1.70 -21.09
C ILE A 194 -14.28 2.19 -20.78
N ILE A 195 -13.71 1.79 -19.63
CA ILE A 195 -12.31 2.09 -19.28
C ILE A 195 -11.32 1.50 -20.30
N ARG A 196 -11.53 0.27 -20.77
CA ARG A 196 -10.71 -0.32 -21.86
C ARG A 196 -10.75 0.49 -23.16
N ILE A 197 -11.90 1.11 -23.47
CA ILE A 197 -12.03 1.98 -24.65
C ILE A 197 -11.20 3.25 -24.44
N TYR A 198 -11.31 3.90 -23.28
CA TYR A 198 -10.53 5.12 -22.96
C TYR A 198 -9.02 4.89 -22.81
N ALA A 199 -8.60 3.78 -22.20
CA ALA A 199 -7.18 3.40 -22.12
C ALA A 199 -6.57 3.18 -23.51
N LYS A 200 -7.37 2.69 -24.47
CA LYS A 200 -6.97 2.58 -25.87
C LYS A 200 -6.76 3.95 -26.54
N TYR A 201 -7.52 4.97 -26.14
CA TYR A 201 -7.34 6.35 -26.61
C TYR A 201 -6.17 7.07 -25.93
N LEU A 202 -5.86 6.76 -24.67
CA LEU A 202 -4.66 7.26 -23.97
C LEU A 202 -3.35 6.77 -24.63
N ASN A 203 -3.31 5.51 -25.09
CA ASN A 203 -2.21 4.97 -25.92
C ASN A 203 -2.11 5.58 -27.33
N PHE A 204 -3.04 6.47 -27.73
CA PHE A 204 -2.97 7.24 -28.99
C PHE A 204 -2.52 8.69 -28.75
N LEU A 205 -2.39 9.13 -27.50
CA LEU A 205 -2.02 10.49 -27.11
C LEU A 205 -0.61 10.60 -26.50
N LEU A 206 0.06 9.46 -26.27
CA LEU A 206 1.50 9.33 -26.00
C LEU A 206 2.17 8.68 -27.21
#